data_AF-A8TST0-F1
#
_entry.id   AF-A8TST0-F1
#
_cell.length_a   1.000
_cell.length_b   1.000
_cell.length_c   1.000
_cell.angle_alpha   90.00
_cell.angle_beta   90.00
_cell.angle_gamma   90.00
#
_symmetry.space_group_name_H-M   'P 1'
#
loop_
_entity.id
_entity.type
_entity.pdbx_description
1 polymer ?
#
loop_
_entity_poly.entity_id
_entity_poly.type
_entity_poly.pdbx_seq_one_letter_code
_entity_poly.pdbx_strand_id
1 'polypeptide(L)'
;MTIVGEEKLTWFQSSENVRRGFCSTCGSSLFWDRSDRGWIAVAMGAFDGPTETTANLHIYVADKGDYYEIADGRPQYDTVPPRD
;
A
#
# COMPACT_ATOMS: atom_id res chain seq x y z
N MET A 1 1.63 10.54 13.35
CA MET A 1 2.03 9.13 13.41
C MET A 1 3.38 9.07 14.11
N THR A 2 3.59 8.12 15.02
CA THR A 2 4.89 7.89 15.66
C THR A 2 5.48 6.60 15.10
N ILE A 3 6.74 6.63 14.65
CA ILE A 3 7.46 5.45 14.15
C ILE A 3 8.55 5.10 15.16
N VAL A 4 8.64 3.83 15.55
CA VAL A 4 9.74 3.28 16.35
C VAL A 4 10.63 2.47 15.42
N GLY A 5 11.95 2.64 15.52
CA GLY A 5 12.90 1.99 14.60
C GLY A 5 13.14 2.77 13.29
N GLU A 6 12.89 4.08 13.27
CA GLU A 6 13.04 4.93 12.09
C GLU A 6 14.46 4.90 11.50
N GLU A 7 15.48 4.60 12.31
CA GLU A 7 16.85 4.43 11.85
C GLU A 7 17.02 3.27 10.85
N LYS A 8 16.07 2.34 10.81
CA LYS A 8 16.02 1.22 9.84
C LYS A 8 15.04 1.49 8.70
N LEU A 9 14.38 2.65 8.69
CA LEU A 9 13.47 3.04 7.62
C LEU A 9 14.25 3.78 6.53
N THR A 10 14.15 3.29 5.29
CA THR A 10 14.68 3.98 4.11
C THR A 10 13.54 4.50 3.25
N TRP A 11 13.67 5.74 2.80
CA TRP A 11 12.74 6.38 1.87
C TRP A 11 13.34 6.46 0.48
N PHE A 12 12.59 6.05 -0.53
CA PHE A 12 12.96 6.16 -1.94
C PHE A 12 11.91 6.97 -2.71
N GLN A 13 12.35 8.04 -3.39
CA GLN A 13 11.49 8.88 -4.22
C GLN A 13 11.18 8.16 -5.54
N SER A 14 10.04 7.50 -5.61
CA SER A 14 9.66 6.66 -6.75
C SER A 14 9.03 7.42 -7.92
N SER A 15 8.52 8.63 -7.67
CA SER A 15 8.07 9.57 -8.71
C SER A 15 8.11 11.00 -8.14
N GLU A 16 7.77 12.00 -8.94
CA GLU A 16 7.74 13.41 -8.51
C GLU A 16 6.98 13.61 -7.18
N ASN A 17 5.82 12.97 -7.03
CA ASN A 17 4.94 13.17 -5.88
C ASN A 17 4.84 11.95 -4.94
N VAL A 18 5.62 10.89 -5.17
CA VAL A 18 5.52 9.64 -4.39
C VAL A 18 6.88 9.22 -3.84
N ARG A 19 6.93 8.98 -2.53
CA ARG A 19 8.02 8.22 -1.89
C ARG A 19 7.52 6.89 -1.33
N ARG A 20 8.41 5.91 -1.28
CA ARG A 20 8.16 4.58 -0.72
C ARG A 20 9.06 4.35 0.47
N GLY A 21 8.50 3.87 1.57
CA GLY A 21 9.23 3.56 2.80
C GLY A 21 9.38 2.05 2.95
N PHE A 22 10.60 1.58 3.20
CA PHE A 22 10.90 0.16 3.40
C PHE A 22 11.97 -0.05 4.47
N CYS A 23 11.98 -1.23 5.07
CA CYS A 23 13.01 -1.60 6.05
C CYS A 23 14.35 -1.84 5.35
N SER A 24 15.40 -1.13 5.76
CA SER A 24 16.76 -1.27 5.21
C SER A 24 17.42 -2.61 5.54
N THR A 25 16.90 -3.33 6.54
CA THR A 25 17.46 -4.62 6.99
C THR A 25 16.89 -5.80 6.23
N CYS A 26 15.56 -5.86 6.05
CA CYS A 26 14.88 -7.01 5.44
C CYS A 26 14.19 -6.70 4.10
N GLY A 27 14.11 -5.43 3.70
CA GLY A 27 13.47 -5.02 2.45
C GLY A 27 11.94 -4.93 2.49
N SER A 28 11.28 -5.21 3.62
CA SER A 28 9.81 -5.13 3.72
C SER A 28 9.30 -3.74 3.31
N SER A 29 8.34 -3.70 2.39
CA SER A 29 7.62 -2.49 2.00
C SER A 29 6.63 -2.10 3.10
N LEU A 30 6.76 -0.90 3.65
CA LEU A 30 5.97 -0.44 4.80
C LEU A 30 5.05 0.71 4.45
N PHE A 31 5.51 1.63 3.60
CA PHE A 31 4.78 2.86 3.32
C PHE A 31 4.75 3.22 1.83
N TRP A 32 3.62 3.78 1.43
CA TRP A 32 3.51 4.58 0.23
C TRP A 32 3.00 5.95 0.64
N ASP A 33 3.74 6.98 0.28
CA ASP A 33 3.46 8.35 0.71
C ASP A 33 3.40 9.26 -0.50
N ARG A 34 2.27 9.95 -0.63
CA ARG A 34 2.06 10.96 -1.64
C ARG A 34 2.10 12.33 -1.00
N SER A 35 3.11 13.13 -1.34
CA SER A 35 3.32 14.46 -0.74
C SER A 35 2.16 15.43 -1.00
N ASP A 36 1.38 15.21 -2.07
CA ASP A 36 0.19 16.00 -2.41
C ASP A 36 -1.09 15.52 -1.71
N ARG A 37 -0.99 14.56 -0.78
CA ARG A 37 -2.12 14.00 -0.02
C ARG A 37 -1.91 14.20 1.48
N GLY A 38 -3.01 14.41 2.20
CA GLY A 38 -3.02 14.48 3.67
C GLY A 38 -2.99 13.12 4.38
N TRP A 39 -2.62 12.04 3.68
CA TRP A 39 -2.61 10.68 4.21
C TRP A 39 -1.48 9.84 3.60
N ILE A 40 -1.07 8.81 4.35
CA ILE A 40 -0.04 7.83 3.98
C ILE A 40 -0.65 6.43 3.97
N ALA A 41 -0.26 5.57 3.02
CA ALA A 41 -0.63 4.16 3.06
C ALA A 41 0.35 3.38 3.96
N VAL A 42 -0.18 2.50 4.81
CA VAL A 42 0.60 1.56 5.63
C VAL A 42 0.34 0.15 5.12
N ALA A 43 1.38 -0.64 4.94
CA ALA A 43 1.25 -2.02 4.49
C ALA A 43 0.49 -2.86 5.53
N MET A 44 -0.59 -3.54 5.12
CA MET A 44 -1.38 -4.38 6.02
C MET A 44 -0.58 -5.56 6.62
N GLY A 45 0.51 -5.98 5.96
CA GLY A 45 1.42 -6.99 6.50
C GLY A 45 2.32 -6.51 7.65
N ALA A 46 2.25 -5.23 8.04
CA ALA A 46 2.99 -4.69 9.18
C ALA A 46 2.29 -4.89 10.53
N PHE A 47 1.07 -5.45 10.54
CA PHE A 47 0.30 -5.70 11.76
C PHE A 47 0.37 -7.19 12.13
N ASP A 48 0.84 -7.50 13.34
CA ASP A 48 0.99 -8.88 13.82
C ASP A 48 -0.34 -9.52 14.25
N GLY A 49 -1.31 -8.69 14.66
CA GLY A 49 -2.60 -9.13 15.18
C GLY A 49 -3.74 -9.04 14.14
N PRO A 50 -4.91 -9.64 14.45
CA PRO A 50 -6.11 -9.44 13.65
C PRO A 50 -6.42 -7.95 13.51
N THR A 51 -6.53 -7.48 12.26
CA THR A 51 -6.89 -6.09 11.96
C THR A 51 -8.40 -5.87 11.94
N GLU A 52 -9.18 -6.98 11.92
CA GLU A 52 -10.64 -6.99 11.78
C GLU A 52 -11.17 -6.15 10.60
N THR A 53 -10.31 -5.92 9.60
CA THR A 53 -10.64 -5.15 8.40
C THR A 53 -10.78 -6.05 7.19
N THR A 54 -11.38 -5.51 6.13
CA THR A 54 -11.50 -6.18 4.84
C THR A 54 -11.10 -5.22 3.73
N ALA A 55 -10.71 -5.76 2.58
CA ALA A 55 -10.43 -4.93 1.40
C ALA A 55 -11.67 -4.08 1.08
N ASN A 56 -11.47 -2.79 0.83
CA ASN A 56 -12.55 -1.91 0.41
C ASN A 56 -12.82 -2.04 -1.09
N LEU A 57 -11.75 -2.17 -1.89
CA LEU A 57 -11.78 -2.30 -3.34
C LEU A 57 -10.43 -2.84 -3.85
N HIS A 58 -10.40 -3.25 -5.11
CA HIS A 58 -9.21 -3.70 -5.84
C HIS A 58 -8.96 -2.76 -7.03
N ILE A 59 -7.74 -2.25 -7.16
CA ILE A 59 -7.28 -1.40 -8.28
C ILE A 59 -6.17 -2.11 -9.04
N TYR A 60 -5.98 -1.73 -10.30
CA TYR A 60 -5.01 -2.34 -11.22
C TYR A 60 -5.30 -3.83 -11.49
N VAL A 61 -6.58 -4.21 -11.52
CA VAL A 61 -7.01 -5.59 -11.77
C VAL A 61 -6.68 -6.04 -13.19
N ALA A 62 -6.54 -5.12 -14.15
CA ALA A 62 -6.10 -5.44 -15.51
C ALA A 62 -4.68 -6.04 -15.57
N ASP A 63 -3.82 -5.70 -14.60
CA ASP A 63 -2.45 -6.22 -14.49
C ASP A 63 -2.36 -7.45 -13.57
N LYS A 64 -3.49 -7.96 -13.05
CA LYS A 64 -3.49 -9.14 -12.20
C LYS A 64 -3.04 -10.36 -13.00
N GLY A 65 -2.30 -11.26 -12.36
CA GLY A 65 -2.01 -12.57 -12.92
C GLY A 65 -3.29 -13.34 -13.27
N ASP A 66 -3.30 -14.00 -14.42
CA ASP A 66 -4.40 -14.84 -14.89
C ASP A 66 -4.60 -16.11 -14.04
N TYR A 67 -3.63 -16.44 -13.18
CA TYR A 67 -3.62 -17.62 -12.32
C TYR A 67 -4.45 -17.52 -11.03
N TYR A 68 -5.17 -16.41 -10.78
CA TYR A 68 -6.02 -16.27 -9.59
C TYR A 68 -7.27 -15.41 -9.80
N GLU A 69 -8.29 -15.68 -8.99
CA GLU A 69 -9.54 -14.92 -8.95
C GLU A 69 -9.68 -14.09 -7.67
N ILE A 70 -10.29 -12.92 -7.79
CA ILE A 70 -10.68 -12.07 -6.65
C ILE A 70 -12.15 -12.34 -6.36
N ALA A 71 -12.40 -13.14 -5.32
CA ALA A 71 -13.73 -13.68 -5.01
C ALA A 71 -14.41 -13.06 -3.77
N ASP A 72 -13.89 -11.95 -3.25
CA ASP A 72 -14.41 -11.30 -2.02
C ASP A 72 -15.63 -10.38 -2.26
N GLY A 73 -16.09 -10.26 -3.51
CA GLY A 73 -17.25 -9.46 -3.90
C GLY A 73 -17.05 -7.94 -3.78
N ARG A 74 -15.82 -7.46 -3.55
CA ARG A 74 -15.51 -6.02 -3.45
C ARG A 74 -15.41 -5.39 -4.85
N PRO A 75 -15.62 -4.08 -4.99
CA PRO A 75 -15.40 -3.39 -6.26
C PRO A 75 -14.02 -3.67 -6.85
N GLN A 76 -13.97 -3.97 -8.14
CA GLN A 76 -12.75 -4.28 -8.89
C GLN A 76 -12.63 -3.31 -10.07
N TYR A 77 -11.47 -2.69 -10.22
CA TYR A 77 -11.20 -1.71 -11.26
C TYR A 77 -9.90 -2.03 -12.01
N ASP A 78 -9.94 -1.92 -13.33
CA ASP A 78 -8.78 -2.11 -14.21
C ASP A 78 -7.63 -1.13 -13.87
N THR A 79 -7.95 0.04 -13.34
CA THR A 79 -7.01 1.08 -12.89
C THR A 79 -7.58 1.83 -11.69
N VAL A 80 -6.93 2.90 -11.24
CA VAL A 80 -7.46 3.77 -10.16
C VAL A 80 -8.76 4.43 -10.64
N PRO A 81 -9.91 4.22 -9.97
CA PRO A 81 -11.15 4.89 -10.34
C PRO A 81 -11.04 6.41 -10.13
N PRO A 82 -11.79 7.22 -10.91
CA PRO A 82 -11.96 8.64 -10.61
C PRO A 82 -12.40 8.83 -9.16
N ARG A 83 -11.87 9.87 -8.51
CA ARG A 83 -12.38 10.27 -7.20
C ARG A 83 -13.49 11.28 -7.42
N ASP A 84 -14.62 11.09 -6.75
CA ASP A 84 -15.64 12.14 -6.57
C ASP A 84 -15.08 13.32 -5.74
#